data_AF-A0AAW7A7Y8-F1
#
_entry.id   AF-A0AAW7A7Y8-F1
#
_cell.length_a   1.000
_cell.length_b   1.000
_cell.length_c   1.000
_cell.angle_alpha   90.00
_cell.angle_beta   90.00
_cell.angle_gamma   90.00
#
_symmetry.space_group_name_H-M   'P 1'
#
loop_
_entity.id
_entity.type
_entity.pdbx_description
1 polymer ?
#
loop_
_entity_poly.entity_id
_entity_poly.type
_entity_poly.pdbx_seq_one_letter_code
_entity_poly.pdbx_strand_id
1 'polypeptide(L)'
;MADKEKLSALMDGELVDKALIQELEQDQESRDAWQNYHLIGDVMRGEAPAKPKWNIAESVALALEDEPAHRAFDSHSANVISIADTPKESQPEPQKAKRQLPGWLTQFGQVAVAACVSLVVILGVQQYGGSDSMSPQTDQLPVLQTVPFAGSAEPVSLTRESVERSVGEANMQEQRKRVHAMLRDYELQLRINSDASQQDANLNPDIE
;
A
#
# COMPACT_ATOMS: atom_id res chain seq x y z
N MET A 1 -16.84 -39.04 1.26
CA MET A 1 -15.56 -39.73 1.10
C MET A 1 -14.61 -38.75 0.43
N ALA A 2 -13.93 -37.94 1.23
CA ALA A 2 -12.91 -37.05 0.72
C ALA A 2 -11.74 -37.87 0.14
N ASP A 3 -11.09 -37.36 -0.91
CA ASP A 3 -9.93 -38.02 -1.51
C ASP A 3 -8.78 -38.09 -0.48
N LYS A 4 -8.27 -39.30 -0.21
CA LYS A 4 -7.18 -39.53 0.76
C LYS A 4 -5.89 -38.79 0.41
N GLU A 5 -5.66 -38.54 -0.87
CA GLU A 5 -4.54 -37.74 -1.36
C GLU A 5 -4.65 -36.28 -0.94
N LYS A 6 -5.84 -35.67 -1.12
CA LYS A 6 -6.11 -34.29 -0.68
C LYS A 6 -5.97 -34.16 0.83
N LEU A 7 -6.37 -35.19 1.58
CA LEU A 7 -6.22 -35.24 3.03
C LEU A 7 -4.75 -35.30 3.45
N SER A 8 -3.91 -36.05 2.74
CA SER A 8 -2.45 -36.04 2.94
C SER A 8 -1.84 -34.68 2.61
N ALA A 9 -2.20 -34.10 1.47
CA ALA A 9 -1.71 -32.77 1.07
C ALA A 9 -2.13 -31.67 2.07
N LEU A 10 -3.32 -31.79 2.68
CA LEU A 10 -3.76 -30.91 3.76
C LEU A 10 -2.93 -31.11 5.04
N MET A 11 -2.58 -32.35 5.37
CA MET A 11 -1.73 -32.68 6.53
C MET A 11 -0.31 -32.11 6.39
N ASP A 12 0.26 -32.19 5.20
CA ASP A 12 1.60 -31.65 4.89
C ASP A 12 1.59 -30.12 4.67
N GLY A 13 0.40 -29.51 4.61
CA GLY A 13 0.22 -28.07 4.39
C GLY A 13 0.40 -27.62 2.93
N GLU A 14 0.48 -28.57 1.98
CA GLU A 14 0.61 -28.29 0.55
C GLU A 14 -0.71 -27.78 -0.07
N LEU A 15 -1.86 -28.22 0.45
CA LEU A 15 -3.19 -27.84 -0.03
C LEU A 15 -4.10 -27.43 1.14
N VAL A 16 -4.41 -26.15 1.26
CA VAL A 16 -5.35 -25.63 2.28
C VAL A 16 -6.59 -25.05 1.59
N ASP A 17 -7.63 -25.87 1.49
CA ASP A 17 -8.94 -25.47 0.94
C ASP A 17 -10.03 -25.53 2.02
N LYS A 18 -10.84 -24.47 2.11
CA LYS A 18 -11.94 -24.38 3.06
C LYS A 18 -13.05 -25.39 2.75
N ALA A 19 -13.28 -25.69 1.48
CA ALA A 19 -14.29 -26.66 1.09
C ALA A 19 -13.91 -28.08 1.55
N LEU A 20 -12.62 -28.44 1.41
CA LEU A 20 -12.09 -29.72 1.89
C LEU A 20 -12.19 -29.86 3.41
N ILE A 21 -11.91 -28.78 4.16
CA ILE A 21 -12.05 -28.78 5.63
C ILE A 21 -13.51 -29.00 6.04
N GLN A 22 -14.45 -28.37 5.34
CA GLN A 22 -15.87 -28.54 5.62
C GLN A 22 -16.36 -29.97 5.26
N GLU A 23 -15.85 -30.55 4.17
CA GLU A 23 -16.12 -31.94 3.81
C GLU A 23 -15.56 -32.91 4.87
N LEU A 24 -14.34 -32.67 5.34
CA LEU A 24 -13.70 -33.44 6.43
C LEU A 24 -14.51 -33.37 7.72
N GLU A 25 -15.09 -32.21 8.06
CA GLU A 25 -15.89 -32.05 9.29
C GLU A 25 -17.14 -32.93 9.28
N GLN A 26 -17.80 -33.06 8.12
CA GLN A 26 -19.04 -33.84 7.94
C GLN A 26 -18.81 -35.35 7.79
N ASP A 27 -17.66 -35.77 7.30
CA ASP A 27 -17.38 -37.17 6.96
C ASP A 27 -16.58 -37.90 8.05
N GLN A 28 -17.22 -38.85 8.74
CA GLN A 28 -16.58 -39.62 9.82
C GLN A 28 -15.38 -40.44 9.34
N GLU A 29 -15.46 -41.07 8.16
CA GLU A 29 -14.35 -41.88 7.64
C GLU A 29 -13.11 -41.01 7.35
N SER A 30 -13.34 -39.79 6.86
CA SER A 30 -12.28 -38.83 6.60
C SER A 30 -11.61 -38.36 7.91
N ARG A 31 -12.39 -38.14 8.98
CA ARG A 31 -11.87 -37.81 10.32
C ARG A 31 -11.02 -38.93 10.90
N ASP A 32 -11.46 -40.18 10.74
CA ASP A 32 -10.73 -41.36 11.19
C ASP A 32 -9.41 -41.51 10.40
N ALA A 33 -9.44 -41.28 9.08
CA ALA A 33 -8.23 -41.27 8.25
C ALA A 33 -7.23 -40.18 8.70
N TRP A 34 -7.72 -38.96 8.99
CA TRP A 34 -6.91 -37.86 9.52
C TRP A 34 -6.23 -38.22 10.84
N GLN A 35 -6.98 -38.79 11.79
CA GLN A 35 -6.43 -39.26 13.06
C GLN A 35 -5.34 -40.32 12.86
N ASN A 36 -5.58 -41.30 11.99
CA ASN A 36 -4.63 -42.36 11.71
C ASN A 36 -3.33 -41.84 11.08
N TYR A 37 -3.41 -40.87 10.19
CA TYR A 37 -2.23 -40.30 9.55
C TYR A 37 -1.35 -39.55 10.55
N HIS A 38 -1.94 -38.74 11.44
CA HIS A 38 -1.18 -38.10 12.52
C HIS A 38 -0.56 -39.13 13.47
N LEU A 39 -1.30 -40.17 13.86
CA LEU A 39 -0.78 -41.24 14.71
C LEU A 39 0.42 -41.95 14.07
N ILE A 40 0.34 -42.31 12.79
CA ILE A 40 1.44 -42.94 12.05
C ILE A 40 2.66 -42.01 12.05
N GLY A 41 2.45 -40.71 11.80
CA GLY A 41 3.51 -39.70 11.86
C GLY A 41 4.18 -39.61 13.24
N ASP A 42 3.39 -39.59 14.30
CA ASP A 42 3.89 -39.53 15.68
C ASP A 42 4.69 -40.78 16.05
N VAL A 43 4.23 -41.96 15.62
CA VAL A 43 4.97 -43.22 15.78
C VAL A 43 6.30 -43.18 15.02
N MET A 44 6.30 -42.70 13.78
CA MET A 44 7.51 -42.59 12.97
C MET A 44 8.53 -41.61 13.55
N ARG A 45 8.07 -40.52 14.19
CA ARG A 45 8.93 -39.56 14.90
C ARG A 45 9.37 -40.01 16.30
N GLY A 46 8.81 -41.10 16.81
CA GLY A 46 9.05 -41.54 18.19
C GLY A 46 8.35 -40.69 19.25
N GLU A 47 7.34 -39.91 18.85
CA GLU A 47 6.52 -39.03 19.70
C GLU A 47 5.23 -39.72 20.17
N ALA A 48 5.07 -41.01 19.86
CA ALA A 48 3.87 -41.76 20.24
C ALA A 48 3.65 -41.75 21.76
N PRO A 49 2.42 -41.46 22.22
CA PRO A 49 2.13 -41.40 23.64
C PRO A 49 2.29 -42.79 24.29
N ALA A 50 3.00 -42.85 25.41
CA ALA A 50 3.21 -44.09 26.18
C ALA A 50 1.89 -44.75 26.64
N LYS A 51 0.80 -43.97 26.72
CA LYS A 51 -0.56 -44.45 26.95
C LYS A 51 -1.48 -43.77 25.95
N PRO A 52 -1.96 -44.46 24.90
CA PRO A 52 -2.85 -43.85 23.93
C PRO A 52 -4.21 -43.57 24.59
N LYS A 53 -4.57 -42.30 24.71
CA LYS A 53 -5.93 -41.86 25.08
C LYS A 53 -6.63 -41.47 23.79
N TRP A 54 -7.53 -42.33 23.34
CA TRP A 54 -8.19 -42.19 22.03
C TRP A 54 -9.28 -41.11 21.98
N ASN A 55 -9.73 -40.62 23.14
CA ASN A 55 -10.86 -39.69 23.25
C ASN A 55 -10.47 -38.24 23.63
N ILE A 56 -9.19 -37.86 23.49
CA ILE A 56 -8.74 -36.50 23.85
C ILE A 56 -9.47 -35.46 22.99
N ALA A 57 -9.49 -35.65 21.67
CA ALA A 57 -10.11 -34.70 20.74
C ALA A 57 -11.62 -34.53 21.04
N GLU A 58 -12.33 -35.62 21.34
CA GLU A 58 -13.74 -35.60 21.71
C GLU A 58 -13.98 -34.90 23.06
N SER A 59 -13.14 -35.18 24.07
CA SER A 59 -13.24 -34.55 25.39
C SER A 59 -12.99 -33.04 25.30
N VAL A 60 -12.04 -32.63 24.47
CA VAL A 60 -11.74 -31.21 24.22
C VAL A 60 -12.86 -30.56 23.43
N ALA A 61 -13.41 -31.20 22.40
CA ALA A 61 -14.55 -30.69 21.65
C ALA A 61 -15.77 -30.46 22.56
N LEU A 62 -16.07 -31.43 23.43
CA LEU A 62 -17.16 -31.30 24.41
C LEU A 62 -16.90 -30.16 25.41
N ALA A 63 -15.66 -30.02 25.89
CA ALA A 63 -15.30 -28.91 26.78
C ALA A 63 -15.45 -27.56 26.09
N LEU A 64 -15.04 -27.44 24.81
CA LEU A 64 -15.19 -26.24 24.00
C LEU A 64 -16.65 -25.89 23.69
N GLU A 65 -17.53 -26.88 23.56
CA GLU A 65 -18.98 -26.65 23.41
C GLU A 65 -19.63 -26.11 24.68
N ASP A 66 -19.14 -26.51 25.86
CA ASP A 66 -19.59 -26.04 27.17
C ASP A 66 -18.93 -24.71 27.58
N GLU A 67 -17.89 -24.27 26.85
CA GLU A 67 -17.28 -22.97 27.07
C GLU A 67 -18.26 -21.84 26.69
N PRO A 68 -18.56 -20.91 27.60
CA PRO A 68 -19.35 -19.74 27.26
C PRO A 68 -18.61 -18.96 26.19
N ALA A 69 -19.25 -18.73 25.04
CA ALA A 69 -18.64 -18.05 23.92
C ALA A 69 -18.03 -16.72 24.40
N HIS A 70 -16.69 -16.65 24.46
CA HIS A 70 -15.92 -15.41 24.65
C HIS A 70 -16.02 -14.50 23.40
N ARG A 71 -17.19 -14.46 22.75
CA ARG A 71 -17.56 -13.60 21.63
C ARG A 71 -18.39 -12.39 22.06
N ALA A 72 -18.62 -12.23 23.35
CA ALA A 72 -18.71 -10.90 23.93
C ALA A 72 -17.30 -10.55 24.40
N PHE A 73 -16.63 -9.64 23.70
CA PHE A 73 -15.82 -8.69 24.47
C PHE A 73 -16.73 -8.22 25.59
N ASP A 74 -16.42 -8.58 26.84
CA ASP A 74 -17.09 -8.00 27.98
C ASP A 74 -16.89 -6.49 27.89
N SER A 75 -17.91 -5.77 27.42
CA SER A 75 -17.97 -4.30 27.41
C SER A 75 -17.87 -3.70 28.82
N HIS A 76 -17.68 -4.52 29.86
CA HIS A 76 -17.58 -4.13 31.26
C HIS A 76 -16.26 -4.54 31.94
N SER A 77 -15.31 -5.18 31.25
CA SER A 77 -13.93 -5.30 31.74
C SER A 77 -13.01 -4.29 31.02
N ALA A 78 -13.01 -3.08 31.58
CA ALA A 78 -11.95 -2.08 31.54
C ALA A 78 -11.10 -1.91 30.25
N ASN A 79 -11.36 -0.80 29.54
CA ASN A 79 -10.50 -0.14 28.54
C ASN A 79 -10.45 -0.68 27.11
N VAL A 80 -11.56 -1.15 26.53
CA VAL A 80 -11.69 -1.20 25.07
C VAL A 80 -13.03 -0.60 24.64
N ILE A 81 -12.99 0.65 24.17
CA ILE A 81 -14.17 1.35 23.64
C ILE A 81 -14.51 0.72 22.29
N SER A 82 -15.72 0.17 22.19
CA SER A 82 -16.28 -0.38 20.96
C SER A 82 -16.44 0.73 19.91
N ILE A 83 -15.92 0.53 18.69
CA ILE A 83 -15.89 1.53 17.60
C ILE A 83 -17.32 1.99 17.19
N ALA A 84 -18.34 1.20 17.53
CA ALA A 84 -19.74 1.51 17.27
C ALA A 84 -20.35 2.52 18.27
N ASP A 85 -19.83 2.59 19.50
CA ASP A 85 -20.33 3.45 20.59
C ASP A 85 -19.42 4.65 20.89
N THR A 86 -18.36 4.84 20.12
CA THR A 86 -17.59 6.08 20.16
C THR A 86 -18.54 7.25 19.90
N PRO A 87 -18.64 8.26 20.78
CA PRO A 87 -19.23 9.53 20.41
C PRO A 87 -18.50 9.95 19.14
N LYS A 88 -19.24 10.06 18.03
CA LYS A 88 -18.70 10.65 16.80
C LYS A 88 -18.46 12.11 17.12
N GLU A 89 -17.32 12.40 17.73
CA GLU A 89 -16.77 13.74 17.85
C GLU A 89 -16.79 14.28 16.41
N SER A 90 -17.66 15.25 16.18
CA SER A 90 -17.80 15.88 14.88
C SER A 90 -16.43 16.40 14.49
N GLN A 91 -15.84 15.76 13.48
CA GLN A 91 -14.55 16.16 12.93
C GLN A 91 -14.62 17.68 12.74
N PRO A 92 -13.77 18.48 13.41
CA PRO A 92 -13.81 19.91 13.20
C PRO A 92 -13.54 20.13 11.73
N GLU A 93 -14.48 20.76 11.02
CA GLU A 93 -14.28 21.17 9.64
C GLU A 93 -12.87 21.77 9.52
N PRO A 94 -12.12 21.50 8.44
CA PRO A 94 -10.71 21.90 8.31
C PRO A 94 -10.48 23.43 8.47
N GLN A 95 -11.55 24.21 8.53
CA GLN A 95 -11.54 25.64 8.83
C GLN A 95 -11.42 25.97 10.34
N LYS A 96 -11.90 25.11 11.25
CA LYS A 96 -11.83 25.30 12.71
C LYS A 96 -10.51 24.81 13.33
N ALA A 97 -9.77 23.96 12.61
CA ALA A 97 -8.48 23.43 13.06
C ALA A 97 -7.28 24.37 12.76
N LYS A 98 -7.50 25.53 12.12
CA LYS A 98 -6.51 26.61 12.13
C LYS A 98 -6.50 27.27 13.50
N ARG A 99 -5.97 26.54 14.49
CA ARG A 99 -5.54 27.11 15.77
C ARG A 99 -4.63 28.29 15.43
N GLN A 100 -4.89 29.44 16.05
CA GLN A 100 -4.28 30.72 15.75
C GLN A 100 -2.77 30.68 16.00
N LEU A 101 -2.01 30.13 15.05
CA LEU A 101 -0.57 30.26 15.02
C LEU A 101 -0.28 31.63 14.40
N PRO A 102 0.54 32.46 15.06
CA PRO A 102 0.85 33.77 14.53
C PRO A 102 1.59 33.61 13.19
N GLY A 103 1.16 34.35 12.17
CA GLY A 103 1.55 34.14 10.77
C GLY A 103 3.05 34.22 10.48
N TRP A 104 3.87 34.71 11.41
CA TRP A 104 5.32 34.67 11.29
C TRP A 104 5.90 33.25 11.41
N LEU A 105 5.21 32.33 12.10
CA LEU A 105 5.71 30.97 12.36
C LEU A 105 5.55 30.05 11.13
N THR A 106 4.57 30.31 10.26
CA THR A 106 4.36 29.50 9.04
C THR A 106 5.47 29.69 8.01
N GLN A 107 6.10 30.86 7.98
CA GLN A 107 7.25 31.15 7.13
C GLN A 107 8.50 30.38 7.57
N PHE A 108 8.72 30.22 8.88
CA PHE A 108 9.79 29.37 9.42
C PHE A 108 9.62 27.90 9.05
N GLY A 109 8.38 27.40 8.98
CA GLY A 109 8.10 26.01 8.57
C GLY A 109 8.57 25.71 7.15
N GLN A 110 8.35 26.63 6.21
CA GLN A 110 8.79 26.45 4.82
C GLN A 110 10.32 26.48 4.69
N VAL A 111 10.98 27.41 5.39
CA VAL A 111 12.44 27.51 5.41
C VAL A 111 13.06 26.27 6.08
N ALA A 112 12.46 25.76 7.15
CA ALA A 112 12.96 24.59 7.86
C ALA A 112 12.93 23.32 6.98
N VAL A 113 11.84 23.09 6.23
CA VAL A 113 11.75 21.94 5.32
C VAL A 113 12.79 22.03 4.21
N ALA A 114 12.95 23.20 3.58
CA ALA A 114 13.97 23.41 2.56
C ALA A 114 15.39 23.20 3.11
N ALA A 115 15.70 23.77 4.28
CA ALA A 115 17.00 23.63 4.93
C ALA A 115 17.32 22.17 5.30
N CYS A 116 16.35 21.40 5.81
CA CYS A 116 16.52 19.99 6.13
C CYS A 116 16.82 19.16 4.88
N VAL A 117 16.08 19.36 3.79
CA VAL A 117 16.31 18.66 2.52
C VAL A 117 17.68 19.04 1.95
N SER A 118 18.06 20.32 1.96
CA SER A 118 19.37 20.78 1.51
C SER A 118 20.52 20.20 2.36
N LEU A 119 20.35 20.10 3.68
CA LEU A 119 21.36 19.50 4.56
C LEU A 119 21.58 18.01 4.26
N VAL A 120 20.50 17.26 4.04
CA VAL A 120 20.58 15.84 3.65
C VAL A 120 21.27 15.68 2.30
N VAL A 121 20.99 16.55 1.33
CA VAL A 121 21.64 16.51 0.00
C VAL A 121 23.13 16.83 0.10
N ILE A 122 23.51 17.86 0.86
CA ILE A 122 24.91 18.29 1.02
C ILE A 122 25.74 17.23 1.75
N LEU A 123 25.21 16.62 2.82
CA LEU A 123 25.89 15.54 3.53
C LEU A 123 25.89 14.23 2.72
N GLY A 124 24.80 13.94 2.01
CA GLY A 124 24.66 12.75 1.19
C GLY A 124 25.61 12.71 -0.02
N VAL A 125 25.86 13.87 -0.66
CA VAL A 125 26.69 13.91 -1.88
C VAL A 125 28.17 13.63 -1.61
N GLN A 126 28.67 13.93 -0.40
CA GLN A 126 30.04 13.58 -0.02
C GLN A 126 30.21 12.08 0.26
N GLN A 127 29.19 11.43 0.83
CA GLN A 127 29.27 10.01 1.17
C GLN A 127 29.10 9.10 -0.07
N TYR A 128 28.53 9.61 -1.17
CA TYR A 128 28.34 8.85 -2.41
C TYR A 128 29.48 9.02 -3.44
N GLY A 129 30.40 9.98 -3.26
CA GLY A 129 31.43 10.32 -4.28
C GLY A 129 32.89 10.33 -3.80
N GLY A 130 33.20 9.82 -2.61
CA GLY A 130 34.48 10.05 -1.94
C GLY A 130 35.38 8.82 -1.77
N SER A 131 35.74 8.14 -2.85
CA SER A 131 36.96 7.30 -2.89
C SER A 131 37.70 7.48 -4.20
N ASP A 132 38.10 8.71 -4.55
CA ASP A 132 39.37 8.87 -5.24
C ASP A 132 39.94 10.28 -5.03
N SER A 133 41.19 10.31 -4.59
CA SER A 133 41.96 11.53 -4.46
C SER A 133 42.80 11.67 -5.72
N MET A 134 42.43 12.62 -6.61
CA MET A 134 43.32 13.37 -7.52
C MET A 134 42.60 13.72 -8.84
N SER A 135 42.14 14.96 -8.98
CA SER A 135 42.36 15.82 -10.17
C SER A 135 41.44 17.04 -10.13
N PRO A 136 41.96 18.27 -10.33
CA PRO A 136 41.15 19.38 -10.79
C PRO A 136 41.04 19.28 -12.32
N GLN A 137 39.87 19.55 -12.90
CA GLN A 137 39.68 20.49 -14.02
C GLN A 137 38.33 20.31 -14.75
N THR A 138 37.66 21.46 -14.85
CA THR A 138 36.88 22.02 -15.99
C THR A 138 35.60 21.35 -16.47
N ASP A 139 34.51 22.12 -16.31
CA ASP A 139 33.43 22.38 -17.28
C ASP A 139 33.12 21.28 -18.28
N GLN A 140 32.25 20.36 -17.87
CA GLN A 140 31.30 19.76 -18.82
C GLN A 140 29.99 19.48 -18.09
N LEU A 141 28.96 20.27 -18.40
CA LEU A 141 27.60 20.00 -17.97
C LEU A 141 27.15 18.67 -18.60
N PRO A 142 26.82 17.64 -17.80
CA PRO A 142 26.43 16.35 -18.34
C PRO A 142 25.06 16.49 -19.01
N VAL A 143 24.99 16.25 -20.32
CA VAL A 143 23.72 16.08 -21.03
C VAL A 143 23.10 14.77 -20.55
N LEU A 144 21.99 14.90 -19.81
CA LEU A 144 21.17 13.77 -19.38
C LEU A 144 20.50 13.13 -20.60
N GLN A 145 21.00 11.95 -20.98
CA GLN A 145 20.46 11.14 -22.06
C GLN A 145 19.27 10.32 -21.53
N THR A 146 18.06 10.87 -21.64
CA THR A 146 16.82 10.21 -21.19
C THR A 146 16.27 9.26 -22.27
N VAL A 147 16.83 8.06 -22.36
CA VAL A 147 16.10 6.94 -22.98
C VAL A 147 15.68 6.01 -21.84
N PRO A 148 14.38 5.96 -21.47
CA PRO A 148 13.95 5.10 -20.38
C PRO A 148 13.99 3.65 -20.87
N PHE A 149 14.97 2.88 -20.40
CA PHE A 149 14.96 1.44 -20.56
C PHE A 149 13.92 0.89 -19.58
N ALA A 150 12.73 0.60 -20.13
CA ALA A 150 11.67 -0.21 -19.54
C ALA A 150 11.18 0.23 -18.13
N GLY A 151 10.19 1.12 -18.11
CA GLY A 151 9.41 1.36 -16.89
C GLY A 151 8.48 2.54 -17.04
N SER A 152 7.19 2.28 -17.15
CA SER A 152 6.11 3.26 -17.28
C SER A 152 6.18 4.29 -16.15
N ALA A 153 6.24 5.57 -16.51
CA ALA A 153 5.98 6.65 -15.56
C ALA A 153 4.48 6.64 -15.25
N GLU A 154 4.12 6.06 -14.12
CA GLU A 154 2.74 6.04 -13.62
C GLU A 154 2.39 7.41 -13.03
N PRO A 155 1.37 8.12 -13.57
CA PRO A 155 0.89 9.35 -12.96
C PRO A 155 0.09 9.03 -11.70
N VAL A 156 0.44 9.72 -10.61
CA VAL A 156 -0.25 9.64 -9.31
C VAL A 156 -1.65 10.26 -9.45
N SER A 157 -2.63 9.45 -9.82
CA SER A 157 -4.05 9.74 -9.57
C SER A 157 -4.74 8.45 -9.14
N LEU A 158 -5.15 8.43 -7.88
CA LEU A 158 -5.89 7.37 -7.22
C LEU A 158 -7.26 7.15 -7.89
N THR A 159 -7.37 6.14 -8.74
CA THR A 159 -8.64 5.42 -8.95
C THR A 159 -8.32 3.95 -9.12
N ARG A 160 -8.59 3.17 -8.07
CA ARG A 160 -8.73 1.72 -8.15
C ARG A 160 -9.92 1.43 -9.07
N GLU A 161 -9.72 0.63 -10.12
CA GLU A 161 -10.53 -0.57 -10.42
C GLU A 161 -9.93 -1.33 -11.61
N SER A 162 -9.69 -2.61 -11.38
CA SER A 162 -9.62 -3.73 -12.33
C SER A 162 -8.67 -3.73 -13.55
N VAL A 163 -7.71 -4.66 -13.48
CA VAL A 163 -7.50 -5.79 -14.40
C VAL A 163 -7.08 -5.49 -15.84
N GLU A 164 -5.97 -6.13 -16.24
CA GLU A 164 -5.65 -6.67 -17.57
C GLU A 164 -6.69 -6.32 -18.65
N ARG A 165 -6.48 -5.17 -19.30
CA ARG A 165 -7.05 -4.93 -20.61
C ARG A 165 -5.95 -4.37 -21.46
N SER A 166 -5.74 -5.01 -22.61
CA SER A 166 -4.74 -4.68 -23.61
C SER A 166 -4.43 -3.18 -23.60
N VAL A 167 -3.14 -2.84 -23.55
CA VAL A 167 -2.63 -1.49 -23.82
C VAL A 167 -2.92 -1.21 -25.30
N GLY A 168 -4.21 -1.03 -25.58
CA GLY A 168 -4.80 -1.00 -26.90
C GLY A 168 -4.64 0.37 -27.48
N GLU A 169 -4.45 0.43 -28.79
CA GLU A 169 -4.34 1.63 -29.60
C GLU A 169 -5.32 2.75 -29.21
N ALA A 170 -6.50 2.40 -28.67
CA ALA A 170 -7.48 3.32 -28.11
C ALA A 170 -6.91 4.26 -27.02
N ASN A 171 -6.12 3.75 -26.07
CA ASN A 171 -5.55 4.58 -25.00
C ASN A 171 -4.46 5.52 -25.55
N MET A 172 -3.73 5.08 -26.57
CA MET A 172 -2.73 5.90 -27.27
C MET A 172 -3.37 7.00 -28.12
N GLN A 173 -4.52 6.73 -28.74
CA GLN A 173 -5.32 7.74 -29.43
C GLN A 173 -5.88 8.78 -28.47
N GLU A 174 -6.31 8.37 -27.28
CA GLU A 174 -6.81 9.29 -26.25
C GLU A 174 -5.70 10.18 -25.69
N GLN A 175 -4.51 9.61 -25.45
CA GLN A 175 -3.31 10.39 -25.10
C GLN A 175 -2.95 11.40 -26.20
N ARG A 176 -2.98 11.00 -27.49
CA ARG A 176 -2.72 11.92 -28.62
C ARG A 176 -3.74 13.05 -28.69
N LYS A 177 -5.03 12.77 -28.47
CA LYS A 177 -6.08 13.80 -28.43
C LYS A 177 -5.85 14.78 -27.29
N ARG A 178 -5.46 14.28 -26.11
CA ARG A 178 -5.19 15.11 -24.93
C ARG A 178 -3.98 16.03 -25.12
N VAL A 179 -2.89 15.49 -25.67
CA VAL A 179 -1.70 16.28 -26.01
C VAL A 179 -2.04 17.39 -27.01
N HIS A 180 -2.81 17.06 -28.05
CA HIS A 180 -3.18 18.04 -29.07
C HIS A 180 -4.09 19.16 -28.53
N ALA A 181 -4.99 18.84 -27.59
CA ALA A 181 -5.80 19.86 -26.91
C ALA A 181 -4.93 20.80 -26.06
N MET A 182 -3.99 20.24 -25.31
CA MET A 182 -3.08 21.01 -24.45
C MET A 182 -2.17 21.92 -25.26
N LEU A 183 -1.69 21.46 -26.42
CA LEU A 183 -0.83 22.23 -27.30
C LEU A 183 -1.55 23.43 -27.92
N ARG A 184 -2.83 23.26 -28.30
CA ARG A 184 -3.68 24.38 -28.76
C ARG A 184 -3.94 25.40 -27.67
N ASP A 185 -4.20 24.95 -26.44
CA ASP A 185 -4.43 25.85 -25.31
C ASP A 185 -3.17 26.67 -24.99
N TYR A 186 -2.00 26.03 -25.06
CA TYR A 186 -0.71 26.71 -24.89
C TYR A 186 -0.46 27.79 -25.95
N GLU A 187 -0.76 27.50 -27.23
CA GLU A 187 -0.67 28.53 -28.28
C GLU A 187 -1.63 29.70 -28.06
N LEU A 188 -2.83 29.43 -27.51
CA LEU A 188 -3.78 30.48 -27.16
C LEU A 188 -3.24 31.36 -26.02
N GLN A 189 -2.67 30.76 -24.98
CA GLN A 189 -2.06 31.50 -23.87
C GLN A 189 -0.91 32.37 -24.34
N LEU A 190 -0.06 31.86 -25.25
CA LEU A 190 1.01 32.67 -25.82
C LEU A 190 0.47 33.88 -26.57
N ARG A 191 -0.62 33.74 -27.33
CA ARG A 191 -1.27 34.87 -28.00
C ARG A 191 -1.89 35.87 -27.05
N ILE A 192 -2.62 35.41 -26.04
CA ILE A 192 -3.23 36.29 -25.04
C ILE A 192 -2.15 37.07 -24.29
N ASN A 193 -1.06 36.41 -23.90
CA ASN A 193 0.04 37.05 -23.18
C ASN A 193 0.86 37.97 -24.09
N SER A 194 1.04 37.62 -25.37
CA SER A 194 1.69 38.49 -26.35
C SER A 194 0.83 39.72 -26.67
N ASP A 195 -0.49 39.57 -26.76
CA ASP A 195 -1.42 40.67 -27.03
C ASP A 195 -1.49 41.62 -25.83
N ALA A 196 -1.50 41.10 -24.59
CA ALA A 196 -1.39 41.92 -23.38
C ALA A 196 -0.07 42.73 -23.35
N SER A 197 1.04 42.10 -23.73
CA SER A 197 2.35 42.77 -23.79
C SER A 197 2.41 43.85 -24.89
N GLN A 198 1.69 43.69 -26.01
CA GLN A 198 1.60 44.69 -27.08
C GLN A 198 0.65 45.85 -26.73
N GLN A 199 -0.38 45.59 -25.92
CA GLN A 199 -1.33 46.61 -25.50
C GLN A 199 -0.72 47.54 -24.43
N ASP A 200 0.12 47.01 -23.54
CA ASP A 200 0.91 47.82 -22.59
C ASP A 200 1.98 48.68 -23.30
N ALA A 201 2.58 48.19 -24.40
CA ALA A 201 3.54 48.95 -25.20
C ALA A 201 2.92 50.11 -26.01
N ASN A 202 1.61 50.05 -26.30
CA ASN A 202 0.89 51.10 -27.02
C ASN A 202 0.29 52.18 -26.09
N LEU A 203 0.27 51.96 -24.78
CA LEU A 203 -0.32 52.88 -23.79
C LEU A 203 0.70 53.82 -23.12
N ASN A 204 1.96 53.82 -23.57
CA ASN A 204 2.97 54.76 -23.07
C ASN A 204 3.72 55.49 -24.20
N PRO A 205 3.07 56.40 -24.96
CA PRO A 205 3.78 57.44 -25.67
C PRO A 205 4.07 58.61 -24.72
N ASP A 206 5.35 58.89 -24.54
CA ASP A 206 5.97 60.17 -24.19
C ASP A 206 5.14 61.17 -23.36
N ILE A 207 5.52 61.31 -22.09
CA ILE A 207 5.41 62.59 -21.37
C ILE A 207 6.84 63.05 -21.11
N GLU A 208 7.40 63.79 -22.07
CA GLU A 208 8.53 64.71 -21.88
C GLU A 208 7.99 66.12 -21.58
#